data_AF-A0A2M9E9L1-F1
#
_entry.id   AF-A0A2M9E9L1-F1
#
_cell.length_a   1.000
_cell.length_b   1.000
_cell.length_c   1.000
_cell.angle_alpha   90.00
_cell.angle_beta   90.00
_cell.angle_gamma   90.00
#
_symmetry.space_group_name_H-M   'P 1'
#
loop_
_entity.id
_entity.type
_entity.pdbx_description
1 polymer ?
#
loop_
_entity_poly.entity_id
_entity_poly.type
_entity_poly.pdbx_seq_one_letter_code
_entity_poly.pdbx_strand_id
1 'polypeptide(L)'
;MNLTDYLKQERGRGAALARVLSVTPVTVSQWSSGDRQVPAERCPAIERATGGQVRCEELRPDVDWKYLRASAVESNSMVEADPDAGRIEPLAELP
;
A
#
# COMPACT_ATOMS: atom_id res chain seq x y z
N MET A 1 4.21 17.48 -6.33
CA MET A 1 3.24 17.63 -7.43
C MET A 1 1.96 16.95 -7.00
N ASN A 2 0.84 17.67 -7.05
CA ASN A 2 -0.44 17.20 -6.54
C ASN A 2 -1.17 16.28 -7.53
N LEU A 3 -2.07 15.44 -7.00
CA LEU A 3 -2.89 14.52 -7.79
C LEU A 3 -3.67 15.27 -8.90
N THR A 4 -4.22 16.43 -8.58
CA THR A 4 -5.01 17.24 -9.52
C THR A 4 -4.19 17.72 -10.72
N ASP A 5 -2.98 18.23 -10.49
CA ASP A 5 -2.09 18.64 -11.57
C ASP A 5 -1.66 17.43 -12.41
N TYR A 6 -1.40 16.29 -11.75
CA TYR A 6 -1.02 15.06 -12.44
C TYR A 6 -2.11 14.56 -13.39
N LEU A 7 -3.37 14.64 -12.97
CA LEU A 7 -4.52 14.28 -13.79
C LEU A 7 -4.76 15.26 -14.96
N LYS A 8 -4.43 16.55 -14.78
CA LYS A 8 -4.61 17.58 -15.81
C LYS A 8 -3.58 17.51 -16.94
N GLN A 9 -2.41 16.93 -16.72
CA GLN A 9 -1.36 16.83 -17.73
C GLN A 9 -1.77 16.02 -18.97
N GLU A 10 -2.68 15.06 -18.83
CA GLU A 10 -3.04 14.17 -19.93
C GLU A 10 -4.50 13.72 -19.84
N ARG A 11 -5.24 13.87 -20.94
CA ARG A 11 -6.63 13.41 -21.03
C ARG A 11 -6.71 11.89 -20.89
N GLY A 12 -7.58 11.41 -20.01
CA GLY A 12 -7.77 9.97 -19.77
C GLY A 12 -6.83 9.37 -18.73
N ARG A 13 -5.84 10.13 -18.24
CA ARG A 13 -4.91 9.68 -17.19
C ARG A 13 -5.61 9.30 -15.89
N GLY A 14 -6.71 9.97 -15.54
CA GLY A 14 -7.55 9.58 -14.39
C GLY A 14 -8.23 8.22 -14.57
N ALA A 15 -8.67 7.89 -15.79
CA ALA A 15 -9.23 6.58 -16.08
C ALA A 15 -8.14 5.49 -16.09
N ALA A 16 -6.95 5.80 -16.60
CA ALA A 16 -5.80 4.89 -16.54
C ALA A 16 -5.40 4.59 -15.09
N LEU A 17 -5.29 5.63 -14.25
CA LEU A 17 -4.99 5.50 -12.82
C LEU A 17 -6.07 4.69 -12.10
N ALA A 18 -7.34 4.95 -12.39
CA ALA A 18 -8.46 4.21 -11.83
C ALA A 18 -8.39 2.70 -12.16
N ARG A 19 -8.04 2.35 -13.41
CA ARG A 19 -7.85 0.96 -13.84
C ARG A 19 -6.70 0.28 -13.09
N VAL A 20 -5.56 0.94 -12.98
CA VAL A 20 -4.38 0.39 -12.27
C VAL A 20 -4.71 0.15 -10.79
N LEU A 21 -5.43 1.08 -10.17
CA LEU A 21 -5.81 0.98 -8.76
C LEU A 21 -7.06 0.13 -8.51
N SER A 22 -7.69 -0.38 -9.56
CA SER A 22 -8.97 -1.10 -9.51
C SER A 22 -10.04 -0.33 -8.73
N VAL A 23 -10.16 0.96 -9.01
CA VAL A 23 -11.19 1.86 -8.47
C VAL A 23 -12.02 2.46 -9.60
N THR A 24 -13.14 3.07 -9.25
CA THR A 24 -13.95 3.82 -10.22
C THR A 24 -13.28 5.15 -10.56
N PRO A 25 -13.38 5.64 -11.81
CA PRO A 25 -12.84 6.94 -12.20
C PRO A 25 -13.46 8.09 -11.39
N VAL A 26 -14.72 7.94 -10.96
CA VAL A 26 -15.39 8.88 -10.06
C VAL A 26 -14.64 9.01 -8.72
N THR A 27 -14.14 7.90 -8.18
CA THR A 27 -13.34 7.91 -6.93
C THR A 27 -12.07 8.73 -7.10
N VAL A 28 -11.38 8.57 -8.23
CA VAL A 28 -10.17 9.35 -8.55
C VAL A 28 -10.50 10.84 -8.69
N SER A 29 -11.63 11.19 -9.32
CA SER A 29 -12.11 12.58 -9.36
C SER A 29 -12.40 13.13 -7.97
N GLN A 30 -13.08 12.38 -7.10
CA GLN A 30 -13.38 12.82 -5.72
C GLN A 30 -12.10 13.09 -4.91
N TRP A 31 -11.06 12.26 -5.11
CA TRP A 31 -9.75 12.48 -4.50
C TRP A 31 -9.07 13.75 -5.02
N SER A 32 -9.21 14.04 -6.32
CA SER A 32 -8.63 15.23 -6.93
C SER A 32 -9.38 16.52 -6.55
N SER A 33 -10.71 16.46 -6.42
CA SER A 33 -11.53 17.59 -6.00
C SER A 33 -11.38 17.91 -4.51
N GLY A 34 -10.87 16.97 -3.71
CA GLY A 34 -10.83 17.10 -2.24
C GLY A 34 -12.16 16.76 -1.56
N ASP A 35 -13.19 16.38 -2.30
CA ASP A 35 -14.48 15.92 -1.77
C ASP A 35 -14.31 14.67 -0.88
N ARG A 36 -13.32 13.83 -1.21
CA ARG A 36 -13.00 12.64 -0.43
C ARG A 36 -11.50 12.52 -0.21
N GLN A 37 -11.12 12.34 1.05
CA GLN A 37 -9.72 12.07 1.39
C GLN A 37 -9.27 10.70 0.87
N VAL A 38 -8.02 10.62 0.45
CA VAL A 38 -7.41 9.36 0.01
C VAL A 38 -7.12 8.47 1.22
N PRO A 39 -7.64 7.23 1.27
CA PRO A 39 -7.35 6.31 2.36
C PRO A 39 -5.85 5.96 2.37
N ALA A 40 -5.27 5.85 3.58
CA ALA A 40 -3.81 5.70 3.72
C ALA A 40 -3.30 4.44 3.01
N GLU A 41 -4.08 3.37 3.05
CA GLU A 41 -3.75 2.09 2.40
C GLU A 41 -3.56 2.22 0.88
N ARG A 42 -4.18 3.23 0.25
CA ARG A 42 -4.07 3.45 -1.20
C ARG A 42 -3.02 4.47 -1.60
N CYS A 43 -2.53 5.30 -0.68
CA CYS A 43 -1.47 6.28 -0.99
C CYS A 43 -0.22 5.62 -1.62
N PRO A 44 0.32 4.50 -1.07
CA PRO A 44 1.47 3.82 -1.69
C PRO A 44 1.14 3.25 -3.08
N ALA A 45 -0.09 2.79 -3.28
CA ALA A 45 -0.52 2.27 -4.58
C ALA A 45 -0.58 3.39 -5.63
N ILE A 46 -1.08 4.57 -5.26
CA ILE A 46 -1.09 5.76 -6.14
C ILE A 46 0.33 6.21 -6.45
N GLU A 47 1.21 6.28 -5.45
CA GLU A 47 2.62 6.66 -5.67
C GLU A 47 3.31 5.71 -6.64
N ARG A 48 3.12 4.39 -6.49
CA ARG A 48 3.66 3.40 -7.45
C ARG A 48 3.04 3.53 -8.83
N ALA A 49 1.72 3.68 -8.92
CA ALA A 49 1.01 3.80 -10.19
C ALA A 49 1.39 5.08 -10.97
N THR A 50 1.80 6.13 -10.26
CA THR A 50 2.27 7.40 -10.85
C THR A 50 3.79 7.47 -11.03
N GLY A 51 4.51 6.40 -10.70
CA GLY A 51 5.98 6.36 -10.79
C GLY A 51 6.67 7.36 -9.86
N GLY A 52 6.05 7.70 -8.72
CA GLY A 52 6.59 8.65 -7.76
C GLY A 52 6.36 10.12 -8.09
N GLN A 53 5.58 10.43 -9.14
CA GLN A 53 5.20 11.82 -9.46
C GLN A 53 4.24 12.40 -8.41
N VAL A 54 3.32 11.58 -7.91
CA VAL A 54 2.41 11.94 -6.82
C VAL A 54 2.82 11.16 -5.59
N ARG A 55 3.32 11.87 -4.57
CA ARG A 55 3.78 11.26 -3.31
C ARG A 55 2.63 11.08 -2.31
N CYS A 56 2.79 10.12 -1.40
CA CYS A 56 1.87 9.94 -0.28
C CYS A 56 1.70 11.22 0.55
N GLU A 57 2.80 11.96 0.74
CA GLU A 57 2.89 13.23 1.48
C GLU A 57 1.97 14.32 0.89
N GLU A 58 1.85 14.37 -0.44
CA GLU A 58 1.00 15.33 -1.17
C GLU A 58 -0.47 14.90 -1.12
N LEU A 59 -0.74 13.58 -1.15
CA LEU A 59 -2.09 13.04 -1.08
C LEU A 59 -2.72 13.21 0.29
N ARG A 60 -1.90 13.07 1.34
CA ARG A 60 -2.38 13.20 2.71
C ARG A 60 -1.30 13.82 3.60
N PRO A 61 -1.24 15.17 3.68
CA PRO A 61 -0.30 15.87 4.55
C PRO A 61 -0.61 15.69 6.04
N ASP A 62 -1.84 15.28 6.38
CA ASP A 62 -2.28 15.05 7.76
C ASP A 62 -1.60 13.85 8.45
N VAL A 63 -0.92 12.99 7.68
CA VAL A 63 -0.27 11.77 8.21
C VAL A 63 1.23 11.86 8.02
N ASP A 64 1.97 11.52 9.08
CA ASP A 64 3.42 11.49 9.05
C ASP A 64 3.93 10.18 8.42
N TRP A 65 4.01 10.18 7.10
CA TRP A 65 4.42 9.02 6.29
C TRP A 65 5.86 8.58 6.56
N LYS A 66 6.73 9.48 7.00
CA LYS A 66 8.12 9.16 7.35
C LYS A 66 8.16 8.26 8.59
N TYR A 67 7.33 8.57 9.58
CA TYR A 67 7.21 7.76 10.79
C TYR A 67 6.65 6.36 10.49
N LEU A 68 5.57 6.27 9.70
CA LEU A 68 4.99 4.98 9.30
C LEU A 68 5.96 4.07 8.54
N ARG A 69 6.82 4.65 7.70
CA ARG A 69 7.84 3.91 6.95
C ARG A 69 8.95 3.39 7.88
N ALA A 70 9.32 4.15 8.91
CA ALA A 70 10.34 3.74 9.88
C ALA A 70 9.83 2.60 10.77
N SER A 71 8.59 2.67 11.27
CA SER A 71 8.02 1.66 12.17
C SER A 71 7.78 0.29 11.49
N ALA A 72 7.58 0.25 10.18
CA ALA A 72 7.36 -1.01 9.45
C ALA A 72 8.62 -1.90 9.37
N VAL A 73 9.81 -1.32 9.53
CA VAL A 73 11.08 -2.07 9.48
C VAL A 73 11.34 -2.83 10.78
N GLU A 74 10.77 -2.39 11.91
CA GLU A 74 11.08 -2.93 13.23
C GLU A 74 10.26 -4.18 13.60
N SER A 75 9.18 -4.48 12.87
CA SER A 75 8.26 -5.58 13.22
C SER A 75 8.50 -6.92 12.50
N ASN A 76 9.51 -7.03 11.61
CA ASN A 76 9.74 -8.24 10.80
C ASN A 76 10.96 -9.08 11.21
N SER A 77 11.51 -8.88 12.40
CA SER A 77 12.61 -9.70 12.93
C SER A 77 12.16 -10.56 14.12
N MET A 78 11.13 -11.40 13.91
CA MET A 78 10.87 -12.58 14.76
C MET A 78 9.92 -13.57 14.07
N VAL A 79 10.37 -14.21 12.98
CA VAL A 79 9.86 -15.55 12.63
C VAL A 79 11.02 -16.51 12.80
N GLU A 80 11.07 -17.07 14.00
CA GLU A 80 12.02 -18.08 14.46
C GLU A 80 12.06 -19.25 13.47
N ALA A 81 13.27 -19.66 13.11
CA ALA A 81 13.50 -20.96 12.50
C ALA A 81 13.19 -22.04 13.54
N ASP A 82 12.32 -22.99 13.20
CA ASP A 82 12.09 -24.19 14.01
C ASP A 82 12.82 -25.38 13.36
N PRO A 83 14.02 -25.78 13.85
CA PRO A 83 14.79 -26.86 13.26
C PRO A 83 14.47 -28.28 13.81
N ASP A 84 13.48 -28.47 14.70
CA ASP A 84 13.28 -29.74 15.41
C ASP A 84 11.84 -30.28 15.35
N ALA A 85 11.43 -30.80 14.18
CA ALA A 85 10.29 -31.70 14.07
C ALA A 85 10.66 -32.93 13.25
N GLY A 86 11.78 -33.55 13.63
CA GLY A 86 12.33 -34.73 12.99
C GLY A 86 12.56 -35.87 13.98
N ARG A 87 11.49 -36.42 14.60
CA ARG A 87 11.54 -37.76 15.22
C ARG A 87 10.15 -38.34 15.46
N ILE A 88 9.67 -39.20 14.56
CA ILE A 88 8.59 -40.13 14.88
C ILE A 88 9.24 -41.30 15.63
N GLU A 89 9.12 -41.31 16.95
CA GLU A 89 9.52 -42.46 17.79
C GLU A 89 8.53 -43.62 17.55
N PRO A 90 9.00 -44.85 17.29
CA PRO A 90 8.12 -46.01 17.12
C PRO A 90 7.67 -46.49 18.50
N LEU A 91 6.38 -46.38 18.80
CA LEU A 91 5.82 -46.93 20.04
C LEU A 91 5.66 -48.44 19.90
N ALA A 92 6.67 -49.16 20.41
CA ALA A 92 6.62 -50.59 20.65
C ALA A 92 5.55 -50.93 21.70
N GLU A 93 4.66 -51.84 21.31
CA GLU A 93 4.15 -53.01 22.04
C GLU A 93 3.87 -52.99 23.57
N LEU A 94 2.67 -53.52 23.88
CA LEU A 94 2.22 -54.30 25.06
C LEU A 94 1.47 -53.57 26.20
N PRO A 95 0.58 -54.27 26.94
CA PRO A 95 0.35 -55.73 27.01
C PRO A 95 -0.80 -56.30 26.14
#